data_AF-A0A6C2TW84-F1
#
_entry.id   AF-A0A6C2TW84-F1
#
_cell.length_a   1.000
_cell.length_b   1.000
_cell.length_c   1.000
_cell.angle_alpha   90.00
_cell.angle_beta   90.00
_cell.angle_gamma   90.00
#
_symmetry.space_group_name_H-M   'P 1'
#
loop_
_entity.id
_entity.type
_entity.pdbx_description
1 polymer ?
#
loop_
_entity_poly.entity_id
_entity_poly.type
_entity_poly.pdbx_seq_one_letter_code
_entity_poly.pdbx_strand_id
1 'polypeptide(L)'
;MKPDLLYTTNPEISFEGKSFCLTGVFDGYKRTDLEHCVEGNGGTFTPNVSEGTDYLVIGSKGTRCCSFACCTRVVEKAVELKKHGASLEFIKESDFLRVLGASGSLPEQIL
;
A
#
# COMPACT_ATOMS: atom_id res chain seq x y z
N MET A 1 15.10 12.42 -7.71
CA MET A 1 14.72 11.00 -7.55
C MET A 1 13.59 10.74 -8.53
N LYS A 2 13.72 9.78 -9.46
CA LYS A 2 12.68 9.51 -10.47
C LYS A 2 11.48 8.81 -9.81
N PRO A 3 10.23 9.16 -10.15
CA PRO A 3 9.03 8.62 -9.50
C PRO A 3 8.87 7.10 -9.70
N ASP A 4 9.34 6.56 -10.84
CA ASP A 4 9.32 5.12 -11.14
C ASP A 4 10.25 4.29 -10.25
N LEU A 5 11.14 4.93 -9.49
CA LEU A 5 12.10 4.26 -8.59
C LEU A 5 11.58 4.13 -7.14
N LEU A 6 10.37 4.61 -6.84
CA LEU A 6 9.84 4.56 -5.47
C LEU A 6 9.24 3.18 -5.14
N TYR A 7 8.58 2.54 -6.10
CA TYR A 7 7.91 1.27 -5.89
C TYR A 7 8.90 0.11 -5.88
N THR A 8 8.69 -0.85 -4.97
CA THR A 8 9.40 -2.12 -5.02
C THR A 8 8.96 -2.88 -6.28
N THR A 9 9.92 -3.34 -7.08
CA THR A 9 9.67 -4.21 -8.23
C THR A 9 9.48 -5.65 -7.76
N ASN A 10 8.27 -6.18 -7.93
CA ASN A 10 7.89 -7.55 -7.52
C ASN A 10 8.13 -7.82 -6.01
N PRO A 11 7.43 -7.09 -5.12
CA PRO A 11 7.59 -7.24 -3.68
C PRO A 11 7.09 -8.59 -3.17
N GLU A 12 7.82 -9.17 -2.21
CA GLU A 12 7.37 -10.30 -1.41
C GLU A 12 6.56 -9.78 -0.22
N ILE A 13 5.23 -9.73 -0.37
CA ILE A 13 4.33 -9.16 0.63
C ILE A 13 3.98 -10.24 1.66
N SER A 14 4.38 -10.04 2.91
CA SER A 14 3.98 -10.86 4.06
C SER A 14 2.99 -10.07 4.92
N PHE A 15 1.85 -10.67 5.27
CA PHE A 15 0.84 -9.99 6.09
C PHE A 15 1.07 -10.20 7.59
N GLU A 16 1.41 -11.41 8.01
CA GLU A 16 1.49 -11.78 9.43
C GLU A 16 2.51 -10.92 10.20
N GLY A 17 2.03 -10.22 11.24
CA GLY A 17 2.85 -9.36 12.10
C GLY A 17 3.36 -8.09 11.43
N LYS A 18 2.86 -7.75 10.24
CA LYS A 18 3.30 -6.60 9.44
C LYS A 18 2.28 -5.48 9.43
N SER A 19 2.76 -4.24 9.41
CA SER A 19 1.92 -3.04 9.40
C SER A 19 1.73 -2.47 8.00
N PHE A 20 0.48 -2.26 7.61
CA PHE A 20 0.10 -1.78 6.28
C PHE A 20 -0.62 -0.44 6.37
N CYS A 21 -0.18 0.52 5.56
CA CYS A 21 -0.87 1.78 5.34
C CYS A 21 -1.43 1.80 3.93
N LEU A 22 -2.75 2.04 3.79
CA LEU A 22 -3.42 2.14 2.50
C LEU A 22 -3.69 3.61 2.18
N THR A 23 -3.28 4.09 1.01
CA THR A 23 -3.52 5.48 0.56
C THR A 23 -4.02 5.52 -0.89
N GLY A 24 -4.82 6.53 -1.22
CA GLY A 24 -5.46 6.66 -2.52
C GLY A 24 -6.79 5.90 -2.63
N VAL A 25 -7.25 5.71 -3.87
CA VAL A 25 -8.49 5.00 -4.19
C VAL A 25 -8.13 3.72 -4.95
N PHE A 26 -8.73 2.61 -4.54
CA PHE A 26 -8.47 1.29 -5.10
C PHE A 26 -9.48 0.94 -6.19
N ASP A 27 -9.00 0.34 -7.27
CA ASP A 27 -9.87 0.00 -8.40
C ASP A 27 -10.77 -1.20 -8.12
N GLY A 28 -12.06 -0.93 -7.91
CA GLY A 28 -13.09 -1.96 -7.76
C GLY A 28 -13.16 -2.55 -6.34
N TYR A 29 -12.51 -1.93 -5.35
CA TYR A 29 -12.53 -2.39 -3.96
C TYR A 29 -12.76 -1.21 -3.00
N LYS A 30 -13.53 -1.40 -1.93
CA LYS A 30 -13.57 -0.43 -0.84
C LYS A 30 -12.30 -0.57 -0.01
N ARG A 31 -11.82 0.57 0.49
CA ARG A 31 -10.67 0.59 1.41
C ARG A 31 -10.94 -0.29 2.63
N THR A 32 -12.12 -0.19 3.23
CA THR A 32 -12.52 -0.98 4.42
C THR A 32 -12.47 -2.49 4.18
N ASP A 33 -12.81 -2.95 2.98
CA ASP A 33 -12.73 -4.38 2.68
C ASP A 33 -11.26 -4.83 2.61
N LEU A 34 -10.39 -4.03 1.99
CA LEU A 34 -8.95 -4.29 1.95
C LEU A 34 -8.30 -4.23 3.34
N GLU A 35 -8.77 -3.32 4.21
CA GLU A 35 -8.35 -3.24 5.62
C GLU A 35 -8.66 -4.57 6.32
N HIS A 36 -9.89 -5.08 6.18
CA HIS A 36 -10.27 -6.39 6.72
C HIS A 36 -9.46 -7.55 6.13
N CYS A 37 -9.10 -7.49 4.85
CA CYS A 37 -8.21 -8.50 4.25
C CYS A 37 -6.83 -8.50 4.90
N VAL A 38 -6.24 -7.32 5.15
CA VAL A 38 -4.94 -7.22 5.86
C VAL A 38 -5.05 -7.83 7.25
N GLU A 39 -6.05 -7.41 8.02
CA GLU A 39 -6.25 -7.88 9.39
C GLU A 39 -6.56 -9.39 9.44
N GLY A 40 -7.37 -9.88 8.51
CA GLY A 40 -7.70 -11.30 8.37
C GLY A 40 -6.52 -12.20 7.99
N ASN A 41 -5.47 -11.63 7.37
CA ASN A 41 -4.22 -12.34 7.06
C ASN A 41 -3.13 -12.13 8.14
N GLY A 42 -3.50 -11.63 9.33
CA GLY A 42 -2.60 -11.45 10.46
C GLY A 42 -1.77 -10.16 10.43
N GLY A 43 -2.06 -9.26 9.50
CA GLY A 43 -1.45 -7.93 9.43
C GLY A 43 -2.18 -6.91 10.30
N THR A 44 -1.60 -5.72 10.41
CA THR A 44 -2.20 -4.58 11.11
C THR A 44 -2.39 -3.44 10.13
N PHE A 45 -3.62 -2.98 9.95
CA PHE A 45 -3.87 -1.77 9.17
C PHE A 45 -3.62 -0.51 10.00
N THR A 46 -2.94 0.48 9.40
CA THR A 46 -2.76 1.81 9.98
C THR A 46 -3.20 2.90 9.00
N PRO A 47 -4.02 3.88 9.42
CA PRO A 47 -4.46 4.96 8.55
C PRO A 47 -3.36 6.00 8.25
N ASN A 48 -2.29 5.98 9.03
CA ASN A 48 -1.15 6.87 8.89
C ASN A 48 0.14 6.07 8.85
N VAL A 49 1.12 6.57 8.10
CA VAL A 49 2.47 6.03 8.08
C VAL A 49 3.26 6.47 9.32
N SER A 50 3.99 5.52 9.90
CA SER A 50 4.82 5.67 11.10
C SER A 50 6.13 4.89 10.93
N GLU A 51 7.08 5.02 11.87
CA GLU A 51 8.36 4.29 11.81
C GLU A 51 8.19 2.76 11.82
N GLY A 52 7.12 2.26 12.44
CA GLY A 52 6.77 0.83 12.43
C GLY A 52 5.95 0.37 11.23
N THR A 53 5.70 1.23 10.23
CA THR A 53 4.97 0.83 9.02
C THR A 53 5.90 0.08 8.06
N ASP A 54 5.57 -1.19 7.79
CA ASP A 54 6.32 -2.02 6.85
C ASP A 54 5.94 -1.75 5.39
N TYR A 55 4.64 -1.62 5.10
CA TYR A 55 4.15 -1.51 3.72
C TYR A 55 3.23 -0.30 3.54
N LEU A 56 3.52 0.54 2.54
CA LEU A 56 2.62 1.58 2.06
C LEU A 56 2.04 1.17 0.70
N VAL A 57 0.75 0.86 0.67
CA VAL A 57 0.03 0.49 -0.55
C VAL A 57 -0.61 1.73 -1.16
N ILE A 58 -0.32 1.97 -2.44
CA ILE A 58 -0.79 3.15 -3.17
C ILE A 58 -1.82 2.71 -4.24
N GLY A 59 -3.07 3.16 -4.08
CA GLY A 59 -4.15 3.02 -5.04
C GLY A 59 -4.10 4.10 -6.13
N SER A 60 -4.30 3.70 -7.39
CA SER A 60 -4.13 4.54 -8.59
C SER A 60 -5.46 4.98 -9.22
N LYS A 61 -6.63 4.50 -8.75
CA LYS A 61 -7.93 4.89 -9.33
C LYS A 61 -8.19 6.39 -9.09
N GLY A 62 -8.51 7.13 -10.15
CA GLY A 62 -8.96 8.53 -10.05
C GLY A 62 -7.86 9.60 -9.99
N THR A 63 -6.59 9.26 -9.78
CA THR A 63 -5.50 10.22 -9.91
C THR A 63 -4.85 10.11 -11.29
N ARG A 64 -5.19 11.07 -12.15
CA ARG A 64 -4.51 11.36 -13.43
C ARG A 64 -3.09 11.91 -13.18
N CYS A 65 -2.29 11.25 -12.34
CA CYS A 65 -1.05 11.82 -11.79
C CYS A 65 0.09 10.79 -11.77
N CYS A 66 0.57 10.40 -12.95
CA CYS A 66 1.79 9.60 -13.13
C CYS A 66 3.08 10.45 -13.20
N SER A 67 3.08 11.70 -12.75
CA SER A 67 4.29 12.52 -12.71
C SER A 67 4.36 13.34 -11.44
N PHE A 68 5.14 12.87 -10.46
CA PHE A 68 5.70 13.62 -9.32
C PHE A 68 4.74 14.36 -8.36
N ALA A 69 3.43 14.42 -8.60
CA ALA A 69 2.53 15.38 -7.93
C ALA A 69 1.31 14.77 -7.22
N CYS A 70 1.28 13.46 -6.98
CA CYS A 70 0.45 12.94 -5.89
C CYS A 70 1.24 13.01 -4.58
N CYS A 71 1.71 14.22 -4.24
CA CYS A 71 2.37 14.59 -2.99
C CYS A 71 1.33 14.56 -1.87
N THR A 72 0.78 13.38 -1.59
CA THR A 72 0.02 13.20 -0.37
C THR A 72 1.03 13.27 0.77
N ARG A 73 0.66 13.97 1.86
CA ARG A 73 1.48 14.06 3.07
C ARG A 73 1.95 12.69 3.57
N VAL A 74 1.19 11.63 3.28
CA VAL A 74 1.52 10.24 3.60
C VAL A 74 2.74 9.74 2.82
N VAL A 75 2.79 9.96 1.50
CA VAL A 75 3.93 9.52 0.67
C VAL A 75 5.19 10.32 1.03
N GLU A 76 5.07 11.63 1.22
CA GLU A 76 6.20 12.48 1.64
C GLU A 76 6.77 12.01 2.99
N LYS A 77 5.89 11.78 3.97
CA LYS A 77 6.28 11.26 5.28
C LYS A 77 6.91 9.87 5.17
N ALA A 78 6.36 8.98 4.35
CA ALA A 78 6.92 7.65 4.14
C ALA A 78 8.32 7.68 3.52
N VAL A 79 8.54 8.57 2.54
CA VAL A 79 9.87 8.79 1.94
C VAL A 79 10.84 9.34 2.98
N GLU A 80 10.40 10.26 3.84
CA GLU A 80 11.21 10.78 4.94
C GLU A 80 11.57 9.68 5.96
N LEU A 81 10.61 8.87 6.39
CA LEU A 81 10.84 7.73 7.29
C LEU A 81 11.83 6.73 6.68
N LYS A 82 11.69 6.42 5.39
CA LYS A 82 12.63 5.55 4.68
C LYS A 82 14.05 6.14 4.63
N LYS A 83 14.19 7.46 4.48
CA LYS A 83 15.49 8.14 4.58
C LYS A 83 16.10 8.07 5.98
N HIS A 84 15.27 7.98 7.02
CA HIS A 84 15.70 7.80 8.41
C HIS A 84 16.00 6.33 8.77
N GLY A 85 15.93 5.41 7.80
CA GLY A 85 16.26 4.00 7.99
C GLY A 85 15.08 3.08 8.29
N ALA A 86 13.84 3.56 8.18
CA ALA A 86 12.67 2.69 8.29
C ALA A 86 12.66 1.65 7.17
N SER A 87 12.28 0.41 7.49
CA SER A 87 12.15 -0.71 6.54
C SER A 87 10.89 -0.63 5.65
N LEU A 88 10.43 0.58 5.34
CA LEU A 88 9.19 0.83 4.64
C LEU A 88 9.30 0.52 3.13
N GLU A 89 8.36 -0.26 2.62
CA GLU A 89 8.22 -0.59 1.20
C GLU A 89 7.01 0.07 0.56
N PHE A 90 7.18 0.55 -0.68
CA PHE A 90 6.10 1.15 -1.45
C PHE A 90 5.55 0.11 -2.42
N ILE A 91 4.28 -0.24 -2.24
CA ILE A 91 3.60 -1.31 -2.96
C ILE A 91 2.51 -0.70 -3.84
N LYS A 92 2.43 -1.16 -5.10
CA LYS A 92 1.33 -0.79 -5.98
C LYS A 92 0.08 -1.58 -5.62
N GLU A 93 -1.10 -1.01 -5.81
CA GLU A 93 -2.35 -1.77 -5.63
C GLU A 93 -2.36 -3.08 -6.44
N SER A 94 -1.80 -3.08 -7.66
CA SER A 94 -1.76 -4.27 -8.51
C SER A 94 -1.01 -5.44 -7.86
N ASP A 95 0.13 -5.15 -7.22
CA ASP A 95 0.93 -6.18 -6.53
C ASP A 95 0.22 -6.65 -5.27
N PHE A 96 -0.35 -5.72 -4.50
CA PHE A 96 -1.12 -6.02 -3.29
C PHE A 96 -2.34 -6.91 -3.58
N LEU A 97 -3.14 -6.53 -4.57
CA LEU A 97 -4.32 -7.30 -5.01
C LEU A 97 -3.92 -8.66 -5.58
N ARG A 98 -2.80 -8.75 -6.30
CA ARG A 98 -2.28 -10.03 -6.81
C ARG A 98 -1.98 -11.00 -5.68
N VAL A 99 -1.32 -10.54 -4.61
CA VAL A 99 -0.99 -11.41 -3.46
C VAL A 99 -2.25 -11.83 -2.71
N LEU A 100 -3.18 -10.90 -2.46
CA LEU A 100 -4.48 -11.23 -1.87
C LEU A 100 -5.28 -12.23 -2.73
N GLY A 101 -5.19 -12.11 -4.05
CA GLY A 101 -5.87 -13.02 -4.97
C GLY A 101 -5.26 -14.41 -4.98
N ALA A 102 -3.94 -14.49 -4.86
CA ALA A 102 -3.23 -15.76 -4.73
C ALA A 102 -3.53 -16.46 -3.40
N SER A 103 -3.78 -15.72 -2.31
CA SER A 103 -4.17 -16.28 -1.01
C SER A 103 -5.67 -16.59 -0.89
N GLY A 104 -6.49 -16.23 -1.89
CA GLY A 104 -7.95 -16.39 -1.83
C GLY A 104 -8.64 -15.42 -0.88
N SER A 105 -7.94 -14.37 -0.45
CA SER A 105 -8.39 -13.38 0.53
C SER A 105 -8.90 -12.09 -0.12
N LEU A 106 -9.16 -12.07 -1.43
CA LEU A 106 -9.70 -10.88 -2.11
C LEU A 106 -11.18 -10.65 -1.73
N PRO A 107 -11.57 -9.40 -1.43
CA PRO A 107 -12.96 -9.08 -1.18
C PRO A 107 -13.76 -9.03 -2.49
N GLU A 108 -15.09 -8.94 -2.39
CA GLU A 108 -15.97 -8.83 -3.56
C GLU A 108 -15.68 -7.53 -4.33
N GLN A 109 -15.47 -7.63 -5.64
CA GLN A 109 -15.26 -6.46 -6.47
C GLN A 109 -16.57 -5.69 -6.64
N ILE A 110 -16.50 -4.38 -6.39
CA ILE A 110 -17.63 -3.48 -6.58
C ILE A 110 -17.49 -2.90 -7.99
N LEU A 111 -18.41 -3.34 -8.86
CA LEU A 111 -18.50 -2.94 -10.27
C LEU A 111 -19.07 -1.53 -10.44
#